data_AF-A0A0G0KQ62-F1
#
_entry.id   AF-A0A0G0KQ62-F1
#
_cell.length_a   1.000
_cell.length_b   1.000
_cell.length_c   1.000
_cell.angle_alpha   90.00
_cell.angle_beta   90.00
_cell.angle_gamma   90.00
#
_symmetry.space_group_name_H-M   'P 1'
#
loop_
_entity.id
_entity.type
_entity.pdbx_description
1 polymer ?
#
loop_
_entity_poly.entity_id
_entity_poly.type
_entity_poly.pdbx_seq_one_letter_code
_entity_poly.pdbx_strand_id
1 'polypeptide(L)'
;MQQKQQRKFLDISSSKTEQNVVDFRFAIKNAKVTSTLFSRGKRTQDFFTEDSKLYVTPKQQILLRKGMKLDQGIRKWDGLSARVVTEFVRYQPSETSLLLKHLEKRYEMFNDVTGDAARSFFGQFSTVRLWNASIVGSILFGMVMMTFVYKYLGQGASAADDASQQPAIETQATTVSAANTEGDAASFAQQVAQIQQTQSKQALQEEITEMVKGYPIEKMVPRIAEQDRTVAAFIVAIAKKESNWGLRAPVLDGQDCFNYWGYRGIRERMGTGGHTCFDNTTDAVDTVSKRITALVEEYGRNTPEEMVVWKCGSDCGVTGGQAAANKWISDVTMYFDELSVK
;
A
#
# COMPACT_ATOMS: atom_id res chain seq x y z
N MET A 1 40.31 65.63 10.55
CA MET A 1 38.89 65.71 10.19
C MET A 1 38.33 64.29 10.08
N GLN A 2 37.59 63.81 11.09
CA GLN A 2 36.95 62.49 11.05
C GLN A 2 35.60 62.60 10.34
N GLN A 3 35.46 61.95 9.18
CA GLN A 3 34.18 61.86 8.46
C GLN A 3 33.19 61.01 9.27
N LYS A 4 32.18 61.67 9.82
CA LYS A 4 31.07 61.06 10.54
C LYS A 4 30.14 60.41 9.50
N GLN A 5 30.28 59.09 9.28
CA GLN A 5 29.35 58.34 8.43
C GLN A 5 27.94 58.37 9.04
N GLN A 6 27.04 59.13 8.42
CA GLN A 6 25.62 59.12 8.76
C GLN A 6 25.00 57.78 8.34
N ARG A 7 24.62 56.97 9.33
CA ARG A 7 23.83 55.75 9.12
C ARG A 7 22.36 56.16 8.92
N LYS A 8 21.84 55.98 7.71
CA LYS A 8 20.41 56.17 7.42
C LYS A 8 19.64 54.94 7.91
N PHE A 9 18.67 55.16 8.79
CA PHE A 9 17.70 54.14 9.22
C PHE A 9 16.52 54.16 8.26
N LEU A 10 16.22 53.03 7.64
CA LEU A 10 15.02 52.82 6.83
C LEU A 10 13.91 52.30 7.75
N ASP A 11 13.29 53.20 8.51
CA ASP A 11 12.02 52.87 9.16
C ASP A 11 10.90 53.04 8.13
N ILE A 12 10.26 51.93 7.77
CA ILE A 12 9.05 51.92 6.94
C ILE A 12 7.91 52.51 7.79
N SER A 13 7.82 53.83 7.81
CA SER A 13 6.61 54.54 8.20
C SER A 13 5.90 54.94 6.91
N SER A 14 4.75 54.32 6.63
CA SER A 14 3.98 54.66 5.43
C SER A 14 3.27 55.99 5.66
N SER A 15 3.91 57.10 5.28
CA SER A 15 3.18 58.33 5.01
C SER A 15 2.58 58.22 3.59
N LYS A 16 1.29 58.54 3.46
CA LYS A 16 0.48 58.31 2.25
C LYS A 16 0.87 59.19 1.04
N THR A 17 1.94 59.99 1.12
CA THR A 17 2.17 61.09 0.17
C THR A 17 3.46 60.97 -0.65
N GLU A 18 4.25 59.91 -0.49
CA GLU A 18 5.46 59.70 -1.32
C GLU A 18 5.52 58.28 -1.87
N GLN A 19 4.71 58.01 -2.90
CA GLN A 19 4.94 56.90 -3.82
C GLN A 19 5.97 57.32 -4.88
N ASN A 20 7.16 57.73 -4.45
CA ASN A 20 8.31 57.67 -5.34
C ASN A 20 8.88 56.27 -5.20
N VAL A 21 8.85 55.51 -6.30
CA VAL A 21 9.46 54.18 -6.40
C VAL A 21 10.93 54.32 -6.01
N VAL A 22 11.24 54.04 -4.75
CA VAL A 22 12.62 53.94 -4.29
C VAL A 22 13.19 52.76 -5.05
N ASP A 23 14.07 53.04 -6.01
CA ASP A 23 14.79 52.02 -6.75
C ASP A 23 15.73 51.30 -5.76
N PHE A 24 15.20 50.27 -5.11
CA PHE A 24 15.87 49.48 -4.08
C PHE A 24 17.23 48.97 -4.57
N ARG A 25 17.39 48.77 -5.88
CA ARG A 25 18.65 48.29 -6.47
C ARG A 25 19.79 49.29 -6.32
N PHE A 26 19.52 50.60 -6.35
CA PHE A 26 20.57 51.62 -6.22
C PHE A 26 20.99 51.82 -4.76
N ALA A 27 20.04 51.72 -3.82
CA ALA A 27 20.31 51.87 -2.38
C ALA A 27 21.11 50.68 -1.81
N ILE A 28 20.91 49.46 -2.33
CA ILE A 28 21.58 48.25 -1.84
C ILE A 28 23.05 48.15 -2.30
N LYS A 29 23.40 48.70 -3.48
CA LYS A 29 24.76 48.54 -4.04
C LYS A 29 25.87 49.22 -3.22
N ASN A 30 25.56 50.29 -2.49
CA ASN A 30 26.57 51.11 -1.78
C ASN A 30 26.36 51.17 -0.25
N ALA A 31 25.29 50.58 0.28
CA ALA A 31 25.07 50.53 1.72
C ALA A 31 25.41 49.12 2.25
N LYS A 32 26.27 49.03 3.29
CA LYS A 32 26.32 47.82 4.13
C LYS A 32 24.97 47.69 4.83
N VAL A 33 24.03 46.99 4.21
CA VAL A 33 22.72 46.70 4.78
C VAL A 33 22.92 45.66 5.88
N THR A 34 23.15 46.13 7.11
CA THR A 34 23.12 45.27 8.29
C THR A 34 21.68 45.11 8.72
N SER A 35 21.04 43.99 8.38
CA SER A 35 19.73 43.63 8.92
C SER A 35 19.87 43.52 10.44
N THR A 36 19.31 44.49 11.17
CA THR A 36 19.29 44.44 12.64
C THR A 36 18.04 43.69 13.04
N LEU A 37 18.21 42.44 13.47
CA LEU A 37 17.12 41.61 13.94
C LEU A 37 16.89 41.88 15.44
N PHE A 38 15.66 41.76 15.90
CA PHE A 38 15.32 41.91 17.31
C PHE A 38 14.85 40.57 17.86
N SER A 39 15.49 40.11 18.95
CA SER A 39 15.18 38.86 19.64
C SER A 39 15.11 39.14 21.14
N ARG A 40 14.00 38.76 21.79
CA ARG A 40 13.77 38.99 23.24
C ARG A 40 14.07 40.41 23.73
N GLY A 41 13.73 41.41 22.93
CA GLY A 41 13.97 42.83 23.24
C GLY A 41 15.43 43.28 23.09
N LYS A 42 16.33 42.44 22.58
CA LYS A 42 17.74 42.78 22.28
C LYS A 42 17.99 42.76 20.77
N ARG A 43 18.90 43.62 20.31
CA ARG A 43 19.36 43.65 18.91
C ARG A 43 20.37 42.51 18.69
N THR A 44 20.18 41.75 17.64
CA THR A 44 21.05 40.66 17.19
C THR A 44 21.34 40.80 15.70
N GLN A 45 22.50 40.30 15.24
CA GLN A 45 22.82 40.18 13.82
C GLN A 45 22.60 38.76 13.29
N ASP A 46 22.38 37.79 14.19
CA ASP A 46 22.16 36.40 13.82
C ASP A 46 20.70 36.17 13.44
N PHE A 47 20.50 35.49 12.32
CA PHE A 47 19.19 35.03 11.88
C PHE A 47 18.77 33.80 12.68
N PHE A 48 17.55 33.84 13.20
CA PHE A 48 16.96 32.73 13.93
C PHE A 48 15.70 32.26 13.21
N THR A 49 15.59 30.96 12.94
CA THR A 49 14.39 30.35 12.37
C THR A 49 13.23 30.35 13.38
N GLU A 50 12.00 30.14 12.90
CA GLU A 50 10.83 30.02 13.79
C GLU A 50 11.03 28.94 14.88
N ASP A 51 11.79 27.89 14.56
CA ASP A 51 12.12 26.78 15.46
C ASP A 51 12.98 27.20 16.67
N SER A 52 13.66 28.36 16.58
CA SER A 52 14.47 28.88 17.69
C SER A 52 13.64 29.28 18.91
N LYS A 53 12.32 29.48 18.76
CA LYS A 53 11.40 29.99 19.80
C LYS A 53 11.88 31.31 20.46
N LEU A 54 12.68 32.10 19.75
CA LEU A 54 13.27 33.35 20.26
C LEU A 54 12.38 34.59 20.06
N TYR A 55 11.31 34.47 19.27
CA TYR A 55 10.28 35.49 19.08
C TYR A 55 8.89 34.86 19.06
N VAL A 56 7.88 35.67 19.39
CA VAL A 56 6.47 35.27 19.32
C VAL A 56 6.00 35.45 17.89
N THR A 57 5.59 34.36 17.22
CA THR A 57 5.07 34.45 15.85
C THR A 57 3.68 35.11 15.83
N PRO A 58 3.22 35.70 14.71
CA PRO A 58 1.88 36.28 14.63
C PRO A 58 0.77 35.29 15.01
N LYS A 59 0.95 34.01 14.65
CA LYS A 59 0.04 32.91 15.06
C LYS A 59 0.03 32.75 16.58
N GLN A 60 1.21 32.70 17.21
CA GLN A 60 1.33 32.63 18.67
C GLN A 60 0.77 33.86 19.39
N GLN A 61 0.88 35.04 18.79
CA GLN A 61 0.32 36.27 19.33
C GLN A 61 -1.22 36.24 19.36
N ILE A 62 -1.85 35.67 18.34
CA ILE A 62 -3.31 35.43 18.33
C ILE A 62 -3.71 34.50 19.47
N LEU A 63 -2.91 33.46 19.75
CA LEU A 63 -3.19 32.51 20.84
C LEU A 63 -3.03 33.17 22.23
N LEU A 64 -2.01 34.01 22.40
CA LEU A 64 -1.85 34.80 23.63
C LEU A 64 -3.03 35.76 23.84
N ARG A 65 -3.55 36.40 22.78
CA ARG A 65 -4.77 37.21 22.84
C ARG A 65 -6.01 36.41 23.24
N LYS A 66 -6.04 35.12 22.90
CA LYS A 66 -7.09 34.17 23.33
C LYS A 66 -6.84 33.59 24.73
N GLY A 67 -5.82 34.04 25.47
CA GLY A 67 -5.51 33.60 26.83
C GLY A 67 -4.78 32.26 26.93
N MET A 68 -4.29 31.70 25.82
CA MET A 68 -3.57 30.43 25.83
C MET A 68 -2.11 30.62 26.25
N LYS A 69 -1.63 29.75 27.14
CA LYS A 69 -0.21 29.72 27.56
C LYS A 69 0.61 28.99 26.51
N LEU A 70 1.68 29.62 26.03
CA LEU A 70 2.63 29.02 25.08
C LEU A 70 3.73 28.28 25.83
N ASP A 71 4.04 27.03 25.44
CA ASP A 71 5.19 26.29 25.94
C ASP A 71 6.48 26.71 25.20
N GLN A 72 7.28 27.55 25.85
CA GLN A 72 8.52 28.10 25.30
C GLN A 72 9.78 27.31 25.72
N GLY A 73 9.66 26.06 26.20
CA GLY A 73 10.81 25.23 26.57
C GLY A 73 11.75 24.95 25.37
N ILE A 74 13.02 25.37 25.47
CA ILE A 74 14.04 25.32 24.39
C ILE A 74 14.78 23.95 24.32
N ARG A 75 14.52 23.03 25.24
CA ARG A 75 15.19 21.70 25.29
C ARG A 75 14.26 20.51 25.05
N LYS A 76 13.09 20.75 24.49
CA LYS A 76 12.20 19.68 24.03
C LYS A 76 12.49 19.45 22.56
N TRP A 77 12.85 18.22 22.20
CA TRP A 77 12.82 17.75 20.80
C TRP A 77 11.46 18.10 20.19
N ASP A 78 11.39 18.34 18.87
CA ASP A 78 10.18 18.72 18.12
C ASP A 78 9.09 17.62 18.21
N GLY A 79 8.51 17.47 19.40
CA GLY A 79 7.45 16.52 19.70
C GLY A 79 6.10 17.15 19.42
N LEU A 80 5.09 16.31 19.27
CA LEU A 80 3.67 16.69 19.11
C LEU A 80 3.18 17.74 20.13
N SER A 81 3.82 17.85 21.29
CA SER A 81 3.53 18.86 22.32
C SER A 81 4.10 20.26 22.04
N ALA A 82 5.13 20.38 21.19
CA ALA A 82 5.70 21.66 20.78
C ALA A 82 4.89 22.33 19.67
N ARG A 83 4.19 21.54 18.85
CA ARG A 83 3.22 22.02 17.88
C ARG A 83 1.95 22.35 18.64
N VAL A 84 1.56 23.63 18.64
CA VAL A 84 0.24 24.03 19.12
C VAL A 84 -0.78 23.33 18.23
N VAL A 85 -1.27 22.16 18.66
CA VAL A 85 -2.40 21.49 18.03
C VAL A 85 -3.60 22.33 18.41
N THR A 86 -3.96 23.26 17.54
CA THR A 86 -4.92 24.32 17.82
C THR A 86 -6.30 23.80 18.21
N GLU A 87 -6.63 22.53 17.95
CA GLU A 87 -7.97 21.97 18.16
C GLU A 87 -7.94 20.46 18.41
N PHE A 88 -7.11 19.94 19.31
CA PHE A 88 -7.33 18.55 19.77
C PHE A 88 -8.51 18.55 20.74
N VAL A 89 -9.73 18.59 20.19
CA VAL A 89 -10.93 18.20 20.93
C VAL A 89 -10.76 16.71 21.18
N ARG A 90 -10.44 16.33 22.42
CA ARG A 90 -10.52 14.93 22.84
C ARG A 90 -12.00 14.56 22.80
N TYR A 91 -12.46 14.08 21.65
CA TYR A 91 -13.78 13.50 21.50
C TYR A 91 -13.77 12.24 22.36
N GLN A 92 -14.22 12.34 23.60
CA GLN A 92 -14.66 11.19 24.36
C GLN A 92 -16.09 10.93 23.88
N PRO A 93 -16.32 9.99 22.94
CA PRO A 93 -17.68 9.60 22.63
C PRO A 93 -18.34 9.17 23.94
N SER A 94 -19.56 9.64 24.19
CA SER A 94 -20.36 9.09 25.28
C SER A 94 -20.41 7.57 25.13
N GLU A 95 -20.42 6.82 26.23
CA GLU A 95 -20.40 5.34 26.30
C GLU A 95 -21.50 4.63 25.46
N THR A 96 -22.40 5.41 24.86
CA THR A 96 -23.48 5.00 23.98
C THR A 96 -23.12 4.94 22.50
N SER A 97 -21.93 5.34 22.06
CA SER A 97 -21.60 5.28 20.62
C SER A 97 -21.44 3.83 20.14
N LEU A 98 -22.37 3.38 19.29
CA LEU A 98 -22.40 2.02 18.72
C LEU A 98 -21.10 1.67 17.98
N LEU A 99 -20.45 2.67 17.37
CA LEU A 99 -19.20 2.51 16.63
C LEU A 99 -18.04 2.14 17.57
N LEU A 100 -17.92 2.81 18.72
CA LEU A 100 -16.88 2.48 19.71
C LEU A 100 -17.05 1.05 20.22
N LYS A 101 -18.28 0.63 20.55
CA LYS A 101 -18.57 -0.76 20.94
C LYS A 101 -18.20 -1.77 19.85
N HIS A 102 -18.36 -1.41 18.58
CA HIS A 102 -18.01 -2.29 17.46
C HIS A 102 -16.49 -2.39 17.26
N LEU A 103 -15.76 -1.27 17.42
CA LEU A 103 -14.30 -1.24 17.36
C LEU A 103 -13.66 -1.97 18.54
N GLU A 104 -14.16 -1.77 19.75
CA GLU A 104 -13.71 -2.46 20.95
C GLU A 104 -13.91 -3.97 20.81
N LYS A 105 -15.08 -4.40 20.35
CA LYS A 105 -15.35 -5.82 20.06
C LYS A 105 -14.42 -6.40 18.99
N ARG A 106 -14.07 -5.63 17.96
CA ARG A 106 -13.08 -6.08 16.95
C ARG A 106 -11.67 -6.15 17.52
N TYR A 107 -11.29 -5.19 18.36
CA TYR A 107 -9.98 -5.16 19.01
C TYR A 107 -9.83 -6.34 19.98
N GLU A 108 -10.85 -6.64 20.78
CA GLU A 108 -10.89 -7.83 21.64
C GLU A 108 -10.76 -9.12 20.82
N MET A 109 -11.54 -9.28 19.74
CA MET A 109 -11.40 -10.44 18.86
C MET A 109 -10.00 -10.55 18.25
N PHE A 110 -9.42 -9.43 17.81
CA PHE A 110 -8.06 -9.44 17.27
C PHE A 110 -7.06 -9.86 18.35
N ASN A 111 -7.17 -9.34 19.56
CA ASN A 111 -6.24 -9.62 20.65
C ASN A 111 -6.35 -11.08 21.12
N ASP A 112 -7.55 -11.66 21.18
CA ASP A 112 -7.77 -13.08 21.46
C ASP A 112 -7.19 -13.97 20.37
N VAL A 113 -7.46 -13.67 19.09
CA VAL A 113 -6.90 -14.41 17.96
C VAL A 113 -5.37 -14.33 17.93
N THR A 114 -4.81 -13.16 18.24
CA THR A 114 -3.34 -12.98 18.25
C THR A 114 -2.71 -13.69 19.45
N GLY A 115 -3.36 -13.66 20.62
CA GLY A 115 -2.91 -14.35 21.82
C GLY A 115 -2.94 -15.87 21.67
N ASP A 116 -4.00 -16.42 21.09
CA ASP A 116 -4.15 -17.85 20.85
C ASP A 116 -3.29 -18.33 19.68
N ALA A 117 -3.14 -17.53 18.62
CA ALA A 117 -2.21 -17.81 17.54
C ALA A 117 -0.76 -17.80 18.04
N ALA A 118 -0.36 -16.84 18.89
CA ALA A 118 0.97 -16.82 19.48
C ALA A 118 1.20 -18.05 20.37
N ARG A 119 0.25 -18.40 21.23
CA ARG A 119 0.37 -19.61 22.09
C ARG A 119 0.40 -20.91 21.28
N SER A 120 -0.40 -21.00 20.22
CA SER A 120 -0.40 -22.13 19.29
C SER A 120 0.91 -22.24 18.52
N PHE A 121 1.42 -21.11 18.03
CA PHE A 121 2.68 -21.02 17.30
C PHE A 121 3.86 -21.43 18.18
N PHE A 122 3.98 -20.91 19.40
CA PHE A 122 5.09 -21.28 20.29
C PHE A 122 4.95 -22.70 20.88
N GLY A 123 3.75 -23.26 20.95
CA GLY A 123 3.52 -24.62 21.47
C GLY A 123 3.85 -25.75 20.50
N GLN A 124 3.86 -25.49 19.19
CA GLN A 124 4.03 -26.53 18.15
C GLN A 124 5.46 -26.68 17.61
N PHE A 125 6.36 -25.72 17.86
CA PHE A 125 7.74 -25.79 17.40
C PHE A 125 8.69 -26.21 18.52
N SER A 126 9.52 -27.23 18.27
CA SER A 126 10.61 -27.57 19.19
C SER A 126 11.60 -26.40 19.28
N THR A 127 12.27 -26.26 20.42
CA THR A 127 13.28 -25.22 20.68
C THR A 127 14.36 -25.14 19.60
N VAL A 128 14.75 -26.30 19.04
CA VAL A 128 15.71 -26.40 17.93
C VAL A 128 15.16 -25.81 16.62
N ARG A 129 13.88 -26.03 16.31
CA ARG A 129 13.25 -25.44 15.12
C ARG A 129 13.06 -23.93 15.26
N LEU A 130 12.72 -23.46 16.46
CA LEU A 130 12.66 -22.03 16.79
C LEU A 130 14.02 -21.35 16.67
N TRP A 131 15.10 -22.01 17.08
CA TRP A 131 16.46 -21.49 16.94
C TRP A 131 16.87 -21.38 15.46
N ASN A 132 16.60 -22.40 14.65
CA ASN A 132 16.84 -22.35 13.20
C ASN A 132 15.98 -21.27 12.51
N ALA A 133 14.71 -21.12 12.91
CA ALA A 133 13.84 -20.07 12.40
C ALA A 133 14.35 -18.67 12.77
N SER A 134 14.90 -18.49 13.96
CA SER A 134 15.54 -17.23 14.40
C SER A 134 16.76 -16.88 13.54
N ILE A 135 17.61 -17.86 13.24
CA ILE A 135 18.77 -17.68 12.36
C ILE A 135 18.32 -17.24 10.96
N VAL A 136 17.40 -17.97 10.34
CA VAL A 136 16.88 -17.65 9.00
C VAL A 136 16.20 -16.28 9.00
N GLY A 137 15.41 -15.97 10.04
CA GLY A 137 14.76 -14.68 10.21
C GLY A 137 15.75 -13.52 10.32
N SER A 138 16.84 -13.70 11.06
CA SER A 138 17.88 -12.67 11.19
C SER A 138 18.59 -12.36 9.86
N ILE A 139 18.82 -13.38 9.03
CA ILE A 139 19.45 -13.22 7.71
C ILE A 139 18.52 -12.44 6.78
N LEU A 140 17.24 -12.84 6.71
CA LEU A 140 16.24 -12.15 5.88
C LEU A 140 16.03 -10.71 6.33
N PHE A 141 15.94 -10.48 7.65
CA PHE A 141 15.83 -9.14 8.21
C PHE A 141 17.07 -8.28 7.88
N GLY A 142 18.27 -8.87 7.97
CA GLY A 142 19.52 -8.21 7.58
C GLY A 142 19.54 -7.81 6.10
N MET A 143 19.10 -8.70 5.20
CA MET A 143 18.99 -8.39 3.77
C MET A 143 18.01 -7.25 3.51
N VAL A 144 16.82 -7.28 4.12
CA VAL A 144 15.82 -6.22 3.97
C VAL A 144 16.31 -4.90 4.58
N MET A 145 16.91 -4.93 5.77
CA MET A 145 17.48 -3.72 6.39
C MET A 145 18.61 -3.12 5.56
N MET A 146 19.48 -3.95 4.98
CA MET A 146 20.51 -3.47 4.05
C MET A 146 19.88 -2.78 2.84
N THR A 147 18.83 -3.34 2.23
CA THR A 147 18.15 -2.68 1.10
C THR A 147 17.53 -1.33 1.50
N PHE A 148 16.98 -1.22 2.72
CA PHE A 148 16.48 0.04 3.25
C PHE A 148 17.60 1.05 3.49
N VAL A 149 18.72 0.63 4.10
CA VAL A 149 19.89 1.47 4.32
C VAL A 149 20.45 1.98 3.00
N TYR A 150 20.64 1.11 2.01
CA TYR A 150 21.12 1.53 0.68
C TYR A 150 20.17 2.49 -0.02
N LYS A 151 18.86 2.24 0.06
CA LYS A 151 17.85 3.05 -0.62
C LYS A 151 17.66 4.43 0.02
N TYR A 152 17.79 4.54 1.34
CA TYR A 152 17.48 5.76 2.08
C TYR A 152 18.70 6.54 2.58
N LEU A 153 19.84 5.88 2.83
CA LEU A 153 21.06 6.52 3.36
C LEU A 153 22.16 6.69 2.29
N GLY A 154 22.00 6.08 1.11
CA GLY A 154 22.94 6.18 0.00
C GLY A 154 24.27 5.45 0.28
N GLN A 155 25.11 5.30 -0.76
CA GLN A 155 26.38 4.54 -0.71
C GLN A 155 27.46 5.12 0.23
N GLY A 156 27.18 6.21 0.96
CA GLY A 156 28.14 6.88 1.85
C GLY A 156 28.28 6.28 3.25
N ALA A 157 27.52 5.22 3.58
CA ALA A 157 27.54 4.56 4.88
C ALA A 157 28.24 3.19 4.87
N SER A 158 29.19 2.95 3.95
CA SER A 158 30.12 1.83 4.10
C SER A 158 31.14 2.16 5.19
N ALA A 159 31.11 1.43 6.30
CA ALA A 159 32.23 1.42 7.24
C ALA A 159 33.47 0.98 6.46
N ALA A 160 34.49 1.85 6.39
CA ALA A 160 35.80 1.47 5.91
C ALA A 160 36.37 0.45 6.91
N ASP A 161 36.49 -0.80 6.48
CA ASP A 161 37.19 -1.84 7.22
C ASP A 161 38.69 -1.49 7.25
N ASP A 162 39.12 -0.87 8.34
CA ASP A 162 40.53 -0.80 8.68
C ASP A 162 40.95 -2.16 9.26
N ALA A 163 41.72 -2.89 8.45
CA ALA A 163 42.31 -4.16 8.82
C ALA A 163 43.25 -4.00 10.04
N SER A 164 42.89 -4.60 11.18
CA SER A 164 43.84 -4.93 12.25
C SER A 164 43.39 -6.11 13.12
N GLN A 165 44.15 -7.22 12.99
CA GLN A 165 44.50 -8.31 13.94
C GLN A 165 43.84 -8.27 15.34
N GLN A 166 43.19 -9.31 15.92
CA GLN A 166 43.52 -10.74 16.21
C GLN A 166 42.38 -11.28 17.16
N PRO A 167 42.34 -12.55 17.66
CA PRO A 167 42.89 -13.83 17.20
C PRO A 167 41.81 -14.94 17.07
N ALA A 168 42.23 -16.07 16.49
CA ALA A 168 41.45 -17.29 16.36
C ALA A 168 41.18 -17.97 17.72
N ILE A 169 39.94 -18.42 17.94
CA ILE A 169 39.62 -19.51 18.86
C ILE A 169 39.13 -20.66 17.99
N GLU A 170 39.96 -21.69 17.90
CA GLU A 170 39.64 -22.99 17.33
C GLU A 170 38.73 -23.75 18.30
N THR A 171 37.49 -23.99 17.89
CA THR A 171 36.72 -25.12 18.42
C THR A 171 36.00 -25.81 17.27
N GLN A 172 36.62 -26.92 16.86
CA GLN A 172 36.08 -28.06 16.12
C GLN A 172 34.57 -27.98 15.81
N ALA A 173 34.23 -27.41 14.67
CA ALA A 173 33.01 -27.76 13.95
C ALA A 173 33.45 -28.33 12.61
N THR A 174 33.18 -29.62 12.45
CA THR A 174 33.30 -30.42 11.25
C THR A 174 33.24 -29.57 9.98
N THR A 175 34.34 -29.61 9.21
CA THR A 175 34.43 -29.13 7.85
C THR A 175 33.37 -29.81 6.98
N VAL A 176 32.17 -29.23 6.93
CA VAL A 176 31.32 -29.31 5.76
C VAL A 176 31.94 -28.34 4.78
N SER A 177 32.69 -28.90 3.84
CA SER A 177 33.29 -28.23 2.70
C SER A 177 32.42 -27.07 2.22
N ALA A 178 33.05 -25.92 2.00
CA ALA A 178 32.52 -24.82 1.22
C ALA A 178 32.22 -25.33 -0.20
N ALA A 179 31.06 -25.98 -0.36
CA ALA A 179 30.42 -26.21 -1.63
C ALA A 179 29.76 -24.89 -2.03
N ASN A 180 30.20 -24.36 -3.17
CA ASN A 180 29.55 -23.39 -4.05
C ASN A 180 28.21 -22.82 -3.54
N THR A 181 28.29 -21.90 -2.58
CA THR A 181 27.14 -21.46 -1.77
C THR A 181 26.14 -20.60 -2.56
N GLU A 182 26.54 -20.07 -3.71
CA GLU A 182 25.67 -19.28 -4.60
C GLU A 182 24.72 -20.16 -5.42
N GLY A 183 25.16 -21.35 -5.86
CA GLY A 183 24.32 -22.28 -6.62
C GLY A 183 23.28 -23.01 -5.75
N ASP A 184 23.65 -23.29 -4.51
CA ASP A 184 22.77 -23.97 -3.54
C ASP A 184 21.71 -23.02 -2.97
N ALA A 185 22.04 -21.74 -2.78
CA ALA A 185 21.06 -20.74 -2.37
C ALA A 185 20.02 -20.45 -3.46
N ALA A 186 20.44 -20.37 -4.73
CA ALA A 186 19.53 -20.14 -5.86
C ALA A 186 18.59 -21.33 -6.11
N SER A 187 19.11 -22.56 -6.04
CA SER A 187 18.30 -23.77 -6.20
C SER A 187 17.32 -23.98 -5.03
N PHE A 188 17.74 -23.67 -3.80
CA PHE A 188 16.85 -23.67 -2.64
C PHE A 188 15.75 -22.60 -2.78
N ALA A 189 16.09 -21.37 -3.18
CA ALA A 189 15.10 -20.31 -3.40
C ALA A 189 14.07 -20.70 -4.48
N GLN A 190 14.51 -21.34 -5.56
CA GLN A 190 13.61 -21.87 -6.59
C GLN A 190 12.70 -22.97 -6.07
N GLN A 191 13.23 -23.92 -5.27
CA GLN A 191 12.41 -24.98 -4.66
C GLN A 191 11.37 -24.41 -3.69
N VAL A 192 11.77 -23.46 -2.83
CA VAL A 192 10.84 -22.79 -1.90
C VAL A 192 9.77 -22.02 -2.66
N ALA A 193 10.14 -21.29 -3.72
CA ALA A 193 9.18 -20.58 -4.56
C ALA A 193 8.20 -21.53 -5.25
N GLN A 194 8.65 -22.68 -5.75
CA GLN A 194 7.79 -23.70 -6.37
C GLN A 194 6.85 -24.35 -5.37
N ILE A 195 7.32 -24.67 -4.16
CA ILE A 195 6.49 -25.20 -3.08
C ILE A 195 5.42 -24.18 -2.70
N GLN A 196 5.81 -22.91 -2.53
CA GLN A 196 4.88 -21.84 -2.19
C GLN A 196 3.86 -21.58 -3.29
N GLN A 197 4.28 -21.61 -4.55
CA GLN A 197 3.37 -21.49 -5.69
C GLN A 197 2.39 -22.68 -5.74
N THR A 198 2.87 -23.90 -5.50
CA THR A 198 2.02 -25.10 -5.48
C THR A 198 1.00 -25.05 -4.34
N GLN A 199 1.44 -24.67 -3.13
CA GLN A 199 0.56 -24.46 -1.99
C GLN A 199 -0.48 -23.37 -2.26
N SER A 200 -0.07 -22.25 -2.87
CA SER A 200 -0.99 -21.16 -3.21
C SER A 200 -2.06 -21.58 -4.22
N LYS A 201 -1.69 -22.41 -5.22
CA LYS A 201 -2.63 -22.96 -6.20
C LYS A 201 -3.59 -23.96 -5.57
N GLN A 202 -3.10 -24.82 -4.68
CA GLN A 202 -3.95 -25.77 -3.96
C GLN A 202 -4.95 -25.05 -3.05
N ALA A 203 -4.49 -24.05 -2.28
CA ALA A 203 -5.36 -23.23 -1.45
C ALA A 203 -6.43 -22.51 -2.30
N LEU A 204 -6.03 -21.88 -3.41
CA LEU A 204 -6.97 -21.23 -4.34
C LEU A 204 -7.98 -22.23 -4.91
N GLN A 205 -7.54 -23.44 -5.28
CA GLN A 205 -8.41 -24.49 -5.80
C GLN A 205 -9.45 -24.91 -4.75
N GLU A 206 -9.05 -25.11 -3.49
CA GLU A 206 -9.94 -25.47 -2.39
C GLU A 206 -10.96 -24.37 -2.10
N GLU A 207 -10.52 -23.11 -2.03
CA GLU A 207 -11.37 -21.93 -1.83
C GLU A 207 -12.45 -21.83 -2.92
N ILE A 208 -12.04 -21.95 -4.19
CA ILE A 208 -12.99 -21.90 -5.31
C ILE A 208 -13.93 -23.10 -5.29
N THR A 209 -13.41 -24.31 -5.00
CA THR A 209 -14.21 -25.54 -4.95
C THR A 209 -15.34 -25.42 -3.93
N GLU A 210 -15.05 -24.91 -2.73
CA GLU A 210 -16.06 -24.72 -1.69
C GLU A 210 -17.11 -23.68 -2.11
N MET A 211 -16.70 -22.61 -2.77
CA MET A 211 -17.61 -21.57 -3.26
C MET A 211 -18.60 -22.09 -4.32
N VAL A 212 -18.12 -22.93 -5.25
CA VAL A 212 -18.90 -23.37 -6.42
C VAL A 212 -19.45 -24.79 -6.30
N LYS A 213 -19.40 -25.37 -5.11
CA LYS A 213 -19.82 -26.74 -4.84
C LYS A 213 -21.25 -27.02 -5.28
N GLY A 214 -21.42 -28.06 -6.09
CA GLY A 214 -22.72 -28.47 -6.63
C GLY A 214 -23.18 -27.68 -7.86
N TYR A 215 -22.33 -26.83 -8.42
CA TYR A 215 -22.61 -26.09 -9.66
C TYR A 215 -21.80 -26.65 -10.85
N PRO A 216 -22.29 -26.51 -12.11
CA PRO A 216 -21.58 -27.01 -13.29
C PRO A 216 -20.14 -26.50 -13.48
N ILE A 217 -19.81 -25.31 -12.97
CA ILE A 217 -18.45 -24.75 -12.99
C ILE A 217 -17.44 -25.52 -12.13
N GLU A 218 -17.88 -26.36 -11.20
CA GLU A 218 -16.99 -27.15 -10.34
C GLU A 218 -16.00 -28.00 -11.15
N LYS A 219 -16.44 -28.51 -12.31
CA LYS A 219 -15.60 -29.30 -13.23
C LYS A 219 -14.47 -28.50 -13.88
N MET A 220 -14.54 -27.17 -13.84
CA MET A 220 -13.56 -26.25 -14.42
C MET A 220 -12.53 -25.77 -13.39
N VAL A 221 -12.80 -25.96 -12.10
CA VAL A 221 -12.00 -25.38 -11.00
C VAL A 221 -10.51 -25.72 -11.06
N PRO A 222 -10.08 -26.96 -11.36
CA PRO A 222 -8.65 -27.27 -11.47
C PRO A 222 -7.93 -26.38 -12.48
N ARG A 223 -8.59 -26.07 -13.61
CA ARG A 223 -8.02 -25.22 -14.65
C ARG A 223 -8.08 -23.73 -14.30
N ILE A 224 -9.10 -23.31 -13.56
CA ILE A 224 -9.23 -21.93 -13.07
C ILE A 224 -8.13 -21.63 -12.03
N ALA A 225 -7.80 -22.59 -11.16
CA ALA A 225 -6.77 -22.44 -10.13
C ALA A 225 -5.34 -22.34 -10.69
N GLU A 226 -5.12 -22.65 -11.97
CA GLU A 226 -3.83 -22.42 -12.63
C GLU A 226 -3.57 -20.94 -12.94
N GLN A 227 -4.62 -20.12 -12.96
CA GLN A 227 -4.55 -18.69 -13.27
C GLN A 227 -4.11 -17.88 -12.05
N ASP A 228 -3.69 -16.63 -12.27
CA ASP A 228 -3.44 -15.70 -11.19
C ASP A 228 -4.68 -15.46 -10.34
N ARG A 229 -4.50 -15.25 -9.02
CA ARG A 229 -5.59 -15.13 -8.05
C ARG A 229 -6.64 -14.08 -8.46
N THR A 230 -6.20 -12.93 -8.97
CA THR A 230 -7.08 -11.86 -9.48
C THR A 230 -7.88 -12.31 -10.70
N VAL A 231 -7.24 -13.00 -11.65
CA VAL A 231 -7.91 -13.51 -12.85
C VAL A 231 -8.90 -14.61 -12.48
N ALA A 232 -8.51 -15.55 -11.62
CA ALA A 232 -9.39 -16.58 -11.09
C ALA A 232 -10.60 -16.00 -10.36
N ALA A 233 -10.41 -14.97 -9.54
CA ALA A 233 -11.50 -14.26 -8.86
C ALA A 233 -12.49 -13.65 -9.86
N PHE A 234 -12.00 -12.99 -10.92
CA PHE A 234 -12.88 -12.47 -11.98
C PHE A 234 -13.61 -13.58 -12.73
N ILE A 235 -12.93 -14.68 -13.06
CA ILE A 235 -13.55 -15.84 -13.71
C ILE A 235 -14.73 -16.34 -12.87
N VAL A 236 -14.54 -16.56 -11.57
CA VAL A 236 -15.59 -17.11 -10.69
C VAL A 236 -16.72 -16.10 -10.48
N ALA A 237 -16.40 -14.82 -10.25
CA ALA A 237 -17.37 -13.76 -9.99
C ALA A 237 -18.25 -13.46 -11.22
N ILE A 238 -17.64 -13.36 -12.41
CA ILE A 238 -18.38 -13.16 -13.66
C ILE A 238 -19.27 -14.37 -13.96
N ALA A 239 -18.78 -15.59 -13.75
CA ALA A 239 -19.60 -16.79 -13.96
C ALA A 239 -20.83 -16.84 -13.05
N LYS A 240 -20.69 -16.39 -11.79
CA LYS A 240 -21.83 -16.26 -10.88
C LYS A 240 -22.86 -15.30 -11.44
N LYS A 241 -22.42 -14.16 -11.94
CA LYS A 241 -23.30 -13.11 -12.43
C LYS A 241 -24.02 -13.50 -13.73
N GLU A 242 -23.29 -14.07 -14.69
CA GLU A 242 -23.80 -14.29 -16.04
C GLU A 242 -24.65 -15.56 -16.16
N SER A 243 -24.30 -16.63 -15.44
CA SER A 243 -24.99 -17.93 -15.58
C SER A 243 -25.36 -18.58 -14.24
N ASN A 244 -25.12 -17.91 -13.11
CA ASN A 244 -25.20 -18.52 -11.79
C ASN A 244 -24.35 -19.80 -11.72
N TRP A 245 -23.06 -19.67 -12.09
CA TRP A 245 -22.08 -20.77 -12.13
C TRP A 245 -22.46 -21.94 -13.06
N GLY A 246 -23.18 -21.64 -14.14
CA GLY A 246 -23.56 -22.61 -15.17
C GLY A 246 -24.97 -23.19 -15.04
N LEU A 247 -25.76 -22.80 -14.04
CA LEU A 247 -27.18 -23.22 -13.96
C LEU A 247 -28.03 -22.65 -15.11
N ARG A 248 -27.61 -21.53 -15.68
CA ARG A 248 -28.24 -20.87 -16.82
C ARG A 248 -27.23 -20.69 -17.95
N ALA A 249 -26.75 -21.80 -18.49
CA ALA A 249 -25.81 -21.82 -19.60
C ALA A 249 -26.52 -21.84 -20.96
N PRO A 250 -25.92 -21.28 -22.02
CA PRO A 250 -26.40 -21.48 -23.38
C PRO A 250 -26.28 -22.95 -23.77
N VAL A 251 -27.17 -23.39 -24.64
CA VAL A 251 -27.20 -24.76 -25.13
C VAL A 251 -27.12 -24.80 -26.65
N LEU A 252 -26.58 -25.88 -27.18
CA LEU A 252 -26.59 -26.21 -28.60
C LEU A 252 -27.07 -27.65 -28.74
N ASP A 253 -28.17 -27.87 -29.44
CA ASP A 253 -28.81 -29.19 -29.60
C ASP A 253 -29.10 -29.90 -28.27
N GLY A 254 -29.46 -29.13 -27.23
CA GLY A 254 -29.73 -29.63 -25.88
C GLY A 254 -28.48 -29.97 -25.06
N GLN A 255 -27.28 -29.75 -25.60
CA GLN A 255 -26.01 -29.93 -24.89
C GLN A 255 -25.50 -28.61 -24.31
N ASP A 256 -24.83 -28.69 -23.16
CA ASP A 256 -24.17 -27.54 -22.52
C ASP A 256 -22.99 -27.06 -23.37
N CYS A 257 -22.94 -25.75 -23.62
CA CYS A 257 -21.89 -25.09 -24.38
C CYS A 257 -20.68 -24.65 -23.53
N PHE A 258 -20.67 -24.95 -22.23
CA PHE A 258 -19.61 -24.61 -21.28
C PHE A 258 -19.32 -23.11 -21.17
N ASN A 259 -20.27 -22.26 -21.55
CA ASN A 259 -20.11 -20.81 -21.56
C ASN A 259 -20.85 -20.18 -20.38
N TYR A 260 -20.14 -20.05 -19.27
CA TYR A 260 -20.70 -19.55 -18.02
C TYR A 260 -20.55 -18.04 -17.83
N TRP A 261 -19.81 -17.38 -18.73
CA TRP A 261 -19.41 -15.97 -18.63
C TRP A 261 -20.10 -15.06 -19.65
N GLY A 262 -21.03 -15.60 -20.43
CA GLY A 262 -21.73 -14.86 -21.48
C GLY A 262 -20.82 -14.44 -22.64
N TYR A 263 -19.70 -15.15 -22.86
CA TYR A 263 -18.71 -14.82 -23.88
C TYR A 263 -19.31 -14.90 -25.31
N ARG A 264 -18.93 -13.96 -26.18
CA ARG A 264 -19.47 -13.80 -27.54
C ARG A 264 -18.38 -13.69 -28.62
N GLY A 265 -17.42 -14.61 -28.62
CA GLY A 265 -16.50 -14.80 -29.73
C GLY A 265 -17.14 -15.60 -30.86
N ILE A 266 -16.93 -15.18 -32.11
CA ILE A 266 -17.42 -15.90 -33.29
C ILE A 266 -16.63 -17.21 -33.43
N ARG A 267 -17.34 -18.33 -33.47
CA ARG A 267 -16.81 -19.68 -33.72
C ARG A 267 -17.76 -20.45 -34.64
N GLU A 268 -17.33 -21.62 -35.12
CA GLU A 268 -18.19 -22.51 -35.92
C GLU A 268 -19.42 -22.96 -35.14
N ARG A 269 -19.26 -23.22 -33.83
CA ARG A 269 -20.33 -23.61 -32.92
C ARG A 269 -20.79 -22.40 -32.11
N MET A 270 -22.05 -22.02 -32.30
CA MET A 270 -22.69 -20.91 -31.58
C MET A 270 -23.92 -21.43 -30.86
N GLY A 271 -23.99 -21.22 -29.55
CA GLY A 271 -25.14 -21.57 -28.73
C GLY A 271 -26.29 -20.57 -28.86
N THR A 272 -27.34 -20.77 -28.07
CA THR A 272 -28.48 -19.86 -28.00
C THR A 272 -28.06 -18.42 -27.69
N GLY A 273 -28.75 -17.44 -28.30
CA GLY A 273 -28.50 -16.01 -28.05
C GLY A 273 -27.18 -15.45 -28.59
N GLY A 274 -26.50 -16.18 -29.49
CA GLY A 274 -25.22 -15.76 -30.08
C GLY A 274 -24.03 -15.92 -29.13
N HIS A 275 -24.17 -16.74 -28.10
CA HIS A 275 -23.07 -17.08 -27.20
C HIS A 275 -22.16 -18.13 -27.84
N THR A 276 -20.86 -18.00 -27.59
CA THR A 276 -19.89 -19.00 -28.05
C THR A 276 -20.20 -20.36 -27.44
N CYS A 277 -20.14 -21.42 -28.24
CA CYS A 277 -20.19 -22.79 -27.75
C CYS A 277 -18.77 -23.37 -27.75
N PHE A 278 -18.24 -23.69 -26.57
CA PHE A 278 -16.90 -24.24 -26.42
C PHE A 278 -16.90 -25.75 -26.62
N ASP A 279 -15.76 -26.30 -27.03
CA ASP A 279 -15.67 -27.74 -27.31
C ASP A 279 -15.55 -28.57 -26.04
N ASN A 280 -14.93 -28.01 -25.00
CA ASN A 280 -14.77 -28.63 -23.69
C ASN A 280 -14.51 -27.58 -22.60
N THR A 281 -14.50 -28.04 -21.35
CA THR A 281 -14.28 -27.19 -20.17
C THR A 281 -12.93 -26.48 -20.19
N THR A 282 -11.88 -27.13 -20.69
CA THR A 282 -10.53 -26.55 -20.76
C THR A 282 -10.46 -25.43 -21.80
N ASP A 283 -11.01 -25.63 -23.00
CA ASP A 283 -11.09 -24.62 -24.04
C ASP A 283 -11.89 -23.39 -23.58
N ALA A 284 -12.99 -23.61 -22.84
CA ALA A 284 -13.79 -22.54 -22.26
C ALA A 284 -12.97 -21.70 -21.27
N VAL A 285 -12.33 -22.33 -20.29
CA VAL A 285 -11.52 -21.64 -19.29
C VAL A 285 -10.34 -20.93 -19.95
N ASP A 286 -9.62 -21.59 -20.86
CA ASP A 286 -8.44 -21.01 -21.51
C ASP A 286 -8.76 -19.79 -22.36
N THR A 287 -9.90 -19.81 -23.05
CA THR A 287 -10.31 -18.68 -23.89
C THR A 287 -10.72 -17.50 -23.03
N VAL A 288 -11.50 -17.76 -21.97
CA VAL A 288 -11.99 -16.73 -21.05
C VAL A 288 -10.85 -16.17 -20.21
N SER A 289 -9.98 -17.02 -19.67
CA SER A 289 -8.83 -16.60 -18.87
C SER A 289 -7.91 -15.71 -19.69
N LYS A 290 -7.53 -16.10 -20.92
CA LYS A 290 -6.72 -15.24 -21.81
C LYS A 290 -7.34 -13.86 -22.01
N ARG A 291 -8.65 -13.79 -22.20
CA ARG A 291 -9.34 -12.49 -22.37
C ARG A 291 -9.31 -11.67 -21.09
N ILE A 292 -9.59 -12.28 -19.93
CA ILE A 292 -9.58 -11.59 -18.64
C ILE A 292 -8.16 -11.16 -18.28
N THR A 293 -7.16 -12.02 -18.48
CA THR A 293 -5.73 -11.69 -18.32
C THR A 293 -5.36 -10.48 -19.16
N ALA A 294 -5.72 -10.44 -20.44
CA ALA A 294 -5.47 -9.26 -21.26
C ALA A 294 -6.12 -8.00 -20.66
N LEU A 295 -7.37 -8.07 -20.20
CA LEU A 295 -8.05 -6.94 -19.57
C LEU A 295 -7.35 -6.47 -18.28
N VAL A 296 -6.88 -7.41 -17.45
CA VAL A 296 -6.20 -7.12 -16.18
C VAL A 296 -4.79 -6.59 -16.42
N GLU A 297 -3.98 -7.28 -17.21
CA GLU A 297 -2.55 -7.02 -17.37
C GLU A 297 -2.25 -5.95 -18.44
N GLU A 298 -2.86 -6.05 -19.62
CA GLU A 298 -2.57 -5.13 -20.73
C GLU A 298 -3.34 -3.81 -20.59
N TYR A 299 -4.60 -3.89 -20.15
CA TYR A 299 -5.47 -2.72 -20.02
C TYR A 299 -5.59 -2.19 -18.59
N GLY A 300 -4.93 -2.85 -17.62
CA GLY A 300 -4.88 -2.40 -16.22
C GLY A 300 -6.22 -2.45 -15.48
N ARG A 301 -7.19 -3.27 -15.92
CA ARG A 301 -8.54 -3.36 -15.33
C ARG A 301 -8.55 -4.40 -14.22
N ASN A 302 -8.06 -4.02 -13.05
CA ASN A 302 -7.92 -4.94 -11.91
C ASN A 302 -9.06 -4.80 -10.89
N THR A 303 -10.02 -3.91 -11.12
CA THR A 303 -11.21 -3.72 -10.27
C THR A 303 -12.50 -4.11 -11.01
N PRO A 304 -13.55 -4.58 -10.29
CA PRO A 304 -14.87 -4.85 -10.88
C PRO A 304 -15.47 -3.65 -11.64
N GLU A 305 -15.25 -2.43 -11.15
CA GLU A 305 -15.68 -1.18 -11.76
C GLU A 305 -15.08 -1.00 -13.16
N GLU A 306 -13.78 -1.28 -13.31
CA GLU A 306 -13.08 -1.19 -14.60
C GLU A 306 -13.35 -2.39 -15.50
N MET A 307 -13.65 -3.54 -14.90
CA MET A 307 -14.01 -4.79 -15.58
C MET A 307 -15.41 -4.75 -16.20
N VAL A 308 -16.21 -3.70 -15.95
CA VAL A 308 -17.55 -3.52 -16.54
C VAL A 308 -17.55 -3.55 -18.08
N VAL A 309 -16.38 -3.30 -18.71
CA VAL A 309 -16.17 -3.49 -20.16
C VAL A 309 -16.50 -4.91 -20.63
N TRP A 310 -16.41 -5.92 -19.76
CA TRP A 310 -16.87 -7.28 -20.07
C TRP A 310 -18.37 -7.32 -20.39
N LYS A 311 -19.17 -6.55 -19.65
CA LYS A 311 -20.64 -6.57 -19.75
C LYS A 311 -21.19 -5.76 -20.93
N CYS A 312 -20.59 -4.61 -21.21
CA CYS A 312 -21.14 -3.63 -22.16
C CYS A 312 -20.14 -3.12 -23.22
N GLY A 313 -18.90 -3.58 -23.20
CA GLY A 313 -17.85 -3.04 -24.06
C GLY A 313 -17.53 -1.59 -23.70
N SER A 314 -17.34 -0.75 -24.73
CA SER A 314 -17.01 0.67 -24.56
C SER A 314 -18.21 1.56 -24.20
N ASP A 315 -19.44 1.10 -24.44
CA ASP A 315 -20.65 1.89 -24.25
C ASP A 315 -21.75 1.10 -23.52
N CYS A 316 -21.99 1.50 -22.26
CA CYS A 316 -23.03 0.92 -21.42
C CYS A 316 -24.44 1.44 -21.72
N GLY A 317 -24.59 2.46 -22.58
CA GLY A 317 -25.89 3.02 -22.98
C GLY A 317 -26.75 2.04 -23.78
N VAL A 318 -26.13 1.23 -24.64
CA VAL A 318 -26.80 0.22 -25.49
C VAL A 318 -27.17 -1.07 -24.76
N THR A 319 -26.66 -1.27 -23.53
CA THR A 319 -26.75 -2.56 -22.81
C THR A 319 -27.56 -2.45 -21.51
N GLY A 320 -28.64 -1.66 -21.51
CA GLY A 320 -29.51 -1.46 -20.33
C GLY A 320 -29.16 -0.25 -19.47
N GLY A 321 -28.21 0.59 -19.90
CA GLY A 321 -27.83 1.84 -19.26
C GLY A 321 -26.96 1.68 -18.01
N GLN A 322 -26.60 2.82 -17.41
CA GLN A 322 -25.70 2.88 -16.25
C GLN A 322 -26.22 2.10 -15.04
N ALA A 323 -27.54 2.01 -14.84
CA ALA A 323 -28.13 1.27 -13.73
C ALA A 323 -27.85 -0.24 -13.82
N ALA A 324 -27.91 -0.81 -15.03
CA ALA A 324 -27.59 -2.22 -15.24
C ALA A 324 -26.10 -2.49 -15.02
N ALA A 325 -25.23 -1.57 -15.47
CA ALA A 325 -23.79 -1.63 -15.25
C ALA A 325 -23.44 -1.58 -13.75
N ASN A 326 -24.01 -0.65 -12.99
CA ASN A 326 -23.77 -0.52 -11.56
C ASN A 326 -24.22 -1.77 -10.78
N LYS A 327 -25.36 -2.35 -11.15
CA LYS A 327 -25.82 -3.62 -10.55
C LYS A 327 -24.86 -4.75 -10.86
N TRP A 328 -24.38 -4.83 -12.10
CA TRP A 328 -23.40 -5.84 -12.50
C TRP A 328 -22.11 -5.71 -11.69
N ILE A 329 -21.57 -4.49 -11.58
CA ILE A 329 -20.38 -4.20 -10.77
C ILE A 329 -20.60 -4.67 -9.34
N SER A 330 -21.69 -4.23 -8.68
CA SER A 330 -21.99 -4.62 -7.30
C SER A 330 -22.07 -6.13 -7.09
N ASP A 331 -22.68 -6.85 -8.03
CA ASP A 331 -22.81 -8.31 -7.94
C ASP A 331 -21.44 -8.99 -8.13
N VAL A 332 -20.61 -8.51 -9.04
CA VAL A 332 -19.26 -9.05 -9.30
C VAL A 332 -18.31 -8.73 -8.13
N THR A 333 -18.34 -7.52 -7.60
CA THR A 333 -17.52 -7.09 -6.45
C THR A 333 -17.71 -8.01 -5.25
N MET A 334 -18.95 -8.38 -4.94
CA MET A 334 -19.26 -9.26 -3.81
C MET A 334 -18.49 -10.59 -3.85
N TYR A 335 -18.43 -11.24 -5.01
CA TYR A 335 -17.74 -12.53 -5.17
C TYR A 335 -16.25 -12.37 -5.45
N PHE A 336 -15.87 -11.26 -6.10
CA PHE A 336 -14.46 -10.95 -6.35
C PHE A 336 -13.70 -10.68 -5.05
N ASP A 337 -14.28 -9.91 -4.13
CA ASP A 337 -13.66 -9.57 -2.85
C ASP A 337 -13.47 -10.81 -1.95
N GLU A 338 -14.37 -11.79 -2.04
CA GLU A 338 -14.29 -13.02 -1.26
C GLU A 338 -13.05 -13.87 -1.61
N LEU A 339 -12.55 -13.77 -2.84
CA LEU A 339 -11.36 -14.48 -3.33
C LEU A 339 -10.11 -13.60 -3.40
N SER A 340 -10.25 -12.28 -3.60
CA SER A 340 -9.10 -11.39 -3.83
C SER A 340 -8.48 -10.82 -2.55
N VAL A 341 -9.22 -10.73 -1.44
CA VAL A 341 -8.79 -10.05 -0.20
C VAL A 341 -8.19 -11.02 0.83
N LYS A 342 -8.41 -12.33 0.69
CA LYS A 342 -7.73 -13.38 1.46
C LYS A 342 -6.37 -13.68 0.85
#